data_AF-A0A1U6ISC8-F1
#
_entry.id   AF-A0A1U6ISC8-F1
#
_cell.length_a   1.000
_cell.length_b   1.000
_cell.length_c   1.000
_cell.angle_alpha   90.00
_cell.angle_beta   90.00
_cell.angle_gamma   90.00
#
_symmetry.space_group_name_H-M   'P 1'
#
loop_
_entity.id
_entity.type
_entity.pdbx_description
1 polymer ?
#
loop_
_entity_poly.entity_id
_entity_poly.type
_entity_poly.pdbx_seq_one_letter_code
_entity_poly.pdbx_strand_id
1 'polypeptide(L)'
;MSALTFADCTAPGITRRACGKGWIFLDPQGQRIAEHAEIERLKAIALPPAYTDCWYSLDPNAHILATGIDARGRKQYRYHPEYRERQEALKFDSLREFGAALPAIRRRVEADVAQRRINRERALACVVRLLDSTALRIGNECYAKANRTFGATTLRHRHLRLEGKTIRLRFKAKSG
;
A
#
# COMPACT_ATOMS: atom_id res chain seq x y z
N MET A 1 -19.51 -17.83 14.43
CA MET A 1 -18.57 -17.23 13.46
C MET A 1 -17.30 -16.89 14.23
N SER A 2 -16.15 -17.43 13.83
CA SER A 2 -14.88 -17.21 14.52
C SER A 2 -14.45 -15.74 14.36
N ALA A 3 -13.89 -15.14 15.41
CA ALA A 3 -13.39 -13.78 15.34
C ALA A 3 -12.10 -13.73 14.50
N LEU A 4 -11.95 -12.68 13.67
CA LEU A 4 -10.70 -12.43 12.94
C LEU A 4 -9.55 -12.18 13.92
N THR A 5 -8.38 -12.76 13.62
CA THR A 5 -7.18 -12.62 14.45
C THR A 5 -6.10 -11.79 13.76
N PHE A 6 -5.21 -11.21 14.55
CA PHE A 6 -4.04 -10.50 14.03
C PHE A 6 -2.86 -11.47 13.92
N ALA A 7 -2.34 -11.64 12.71
CA ALA A 7 -1.17 -12.47 12.43
C ALA A 7 0.10 -11.64 12.35
N ASP A 8 1.17 -12.17 12.95
CA ASP A 8 2.51 -11.71 12.72
C ASP A 8 3.15 -12.51 11.56
N CYS A 9 3.26 -11.88 10.40
CA CYS A 9 3.88 -12.49 9.21
C CYS A 9 5.41 -12.57 9.25
N THR A 10 6.02 -12.32 10.41
CA THR A 10 7.44 -12.59 10.70
C THR A 10 7.62 -13.81 11.59
N ALA A 11 6.56 -14.29 12.23
CA ALA A 11 6.56 -15.53 13.00
C ALA A 11 6.62 -16.76 12.07
N PRO A 12 7.05 -17.94 12.58
CA PRO A 12 7.03 -19.17 11.80
C PRO A 12 5.62 -19.46 11.26
N GLY A 13 5.53 -19.80 9.98
CA GLY A 13 4.28 -20.13 9.31
C GLY A 13 4.48 -21.20 8.27
N ILE A 14 3.43 -21.50 7.51
CA ILE A 14 3.47 -22.50 6.46
C ILE A 14 4.22 -21.92 5.26
N THR A 15 5.06 -22.72 4.63
CA THR A 15 5.78 -22.35 3.40
C THR A 15 5.34 -23.24 2.24
N ARG A 16 5.67 -22.85 1.00
CA ARG A 16 5.48 -23.71 -0.16
C ARG A 16 6.79 -23.99 -0.87
N ARG A 17 6.91 -25.17 -1.46
CA ARG A 17 8.04 -25.59 -2.30
C ARG A 17 7.54 -26.20 -3.59
N ALA A 18 8.22 -25.92 -4.70
CA ALA A 18 7.90 -26.54 -5.99
C ALA A 18 8.18 -28.05 -5.94
N CYS A 19 7.27 -28.85 -6.48
CA CYS A 19 7.43 -30.30 -6.60
C CYS A 19 6.72 -30.78 -7.86
N GLY A 20 7.48 -31.25 -8.86
CA GLY A 20 6.95 -31.63 -10.16
C GLY A 20 6.21 -30.46 -10.83
N LYS A 21 4.94 -30.67 -11.18
CA LYS A 21 4.07 -29.66 -11.83
C LYS A 21 3.33 -28.76 -10.84
N GLY A 22 3.53 -28.91 -9.54
CA GLY A 22 2.74 -28.23 -8.51
C GLY A 22 3.56 -27.77 -7.31
N TRP A 23 2.84 -27.53 -6.22
CA TRP A 23 3.39 -27.06 -4.96
C TRP A 23 3.10 -28.07 -3.86
N ILE A 24 4.06 -28.27 -2.98
CA ILE A 24 3.84 -28.86 -1.66
C ILE A 24 3.88 -27.75 -0.62
N PHE A 25 3.12 -27.94 0.46
CA PHE A 25 3.13 -27.05 1.61
C PHE A 25 3.86 -27.72 2.77
N LEU A 26 4.66 -26.92 3.47
CA LEU A 26 5.48 -27.35 4.60
C LEU A 26 5.06 -26.58 5.84
N ASP A 27 4.88 -27.28 6.95
CA ASP A 27 4.62 -26.66 8.25
C ASP A 27 5.86 -25.90 8.77
N PRO A 28 5.75 -25.18 9.92
CA PRO A 28 6.89 -24.46 10.50
C PRO A 28 8.09 -25.35 10.86
N GLN A 29 7.89 -26.65 11.03
CA GLN A 29 8.91 -27.65 11.32
C GLN A 29 9.52 -28.25 10.03
N GLY A 30 9.04 -27.84 8.86
CA GLY A 30 9.49 -28.33 7.56
C GLY A 30 8.85 -29.66 7.14
N GLN A 31 7.86 -30.16 7.88
CA GLN A 31 7.15 -31.38 7.53
C GLN A 31 6.09 -31.09 6.47
N ARG A 32 5.90 -32.05 5.56
CA ARG A 32 4.91 -31.91 4.50
C ARG A 32 3.49 -32.02 5.08
N ILE A 33 2.68 -31.02 4.80
CA ILE A 33 1.25 -31.06 5.07
C ILE A 33 0.60 -32.06 4.09
N ALA A 34 -0.02 -33.11 4.63
CA ALA A 34 -0.70 -34.16 3.86
C ALA A 34 -2.22 -34.04 3.88
N GLU A 35 -2.77 -33.28 4.84
CA GLU A 35 -4.21 -33.07 5.00
C GLU A 35 -4.79 -32.35 3.78
N HIS A 36 -5.74 -33.01 3.10
CA HIS A 36 -6.31 -32.49 1.86
C HIS A 36 -7.06 -31.17 2.06
N ALA A 37 -7.85 -31.06 3.13
CA ALA A 37 -8.62 -29.84 3.45
C ALA A 37 -7.69 -28.62 3.62
N GLU A 38 -6.57 -28.81 4.31
CA GLU A 38 -5.59 -27.75 4.55
C GLU A 38 -4.86 -27.34 3.26
N ILE A 39 -4.51 -28.31 2.41
CA ILE A 39 -3.90 -28.04 1.10
C ILE A 39 -4.85 -27.22 0.21
N GLU A 40 -6.14 -27.58 0.15
CA GLU A 40 -7.12 -26.86 -0.66
C GLU A 40 -7.37 -25.45 -0.12
N ARG A 41 -7.39 -25.27 1.21
CA ARG A 41 -7.44 -23.95 1.85
C ARG A 41 -6.27 -23.07 1.42
N LEU A 42 -5.05 -23.60 1.47
CA LEU A 42 -3.83 -22.86 1.11
C LEU A 42 -3.80 -22.50 -0.37
N LYS A 43 -4.28 -23.39 -1.24
CA LYS A 43 -4.43 -23.11 -2.69
C LYS A 43 -5.47 -22.03 -2.96
N ALA A 44 -6.58 -22.02 -2.23
CA ALA A 44 -7.66 -21.05 -2.39
C ALA A 44 -7.21 -19.60 -2.13
N ILE A 45 -6.15 -19.39 -1.34
CA ILE A 45 -5.53 -18.06 -1.13
C ILE A 45 -4.96 -17.48 -2.45
N ALA A 46 -4.71 -18.32 -3.46
CA ALA A 46 -4.33 -17.93 -4.82
C ALA A 46 -3.11 -16.98 -4.86
N LEU A 47 -2.03 -17.37 -4.16
CA LEU A 47 -0.77 -16.64 -4.22
C LEU A 47 -0.08 -16.93 -5.57
N PRO A 48 0.28 -15.91 -6.38
CA PRO A 48 0.81 -16.11 -7.72
C PRO A 48 2.02 -17.06 -7.75
N PRO A 49 2.13 -17.97 -8.74
CA PRO A 49 3.20 -18.97 -8.77
C PRO A 49 4.60 -18.37 -8.92
N ALA A 50 4.72 -17.16 -9.49
CA ALA A 50 5.99 -16.46 -9.65
C ALA A 50 6.53 -15.83 -8.35
N TYR A 51 5.77 -15.85 -7.25
CA TYR A 51 6.21 -15.27 -5.98
C TYR A 51 7.16 -16.22 -5.25
N THR A 52 8.23 -15.67 -4.70
CA THR A 52 9.23 -16.35 -3.85
C THR A 52 9.00 -16.03 -2.37
N ASP A 53 9.76 -16.68 -1.48
CA ASP A 53 9.73 -16.47 -0.01
C ASP A 53 8.30 -16.37 0.55
N CYS A 54 7.50 -17.37 0.18
CA CYS A 54 6.08 -17.39 0.49
C CYS A 54 5.83 -17.88 1.92
N TRP A 55 4.99 -17.15 2.63
CA TRP A 55 4.53 -17.46 3.97
C TRP A 55 3.01 -17.53 3.97
N TYR A 56 2.43 -18.49 4.69
CA TYR A 56 1.00 -18.68 4.86
C TYR A 56 0.67 -18.79 6.35
N SER A 57 -0.46 -18.20 6.75
CA SER A 57 -0.93 -18.25 8.13
C SER A 57 -1.40 -19.65 8.52
N LEU A 58 -1.03 -20.06 9.73
CA LEU A 58 -1.55 -21.25 10.40
C LEU A 58 -3.03 -21.07 10.75
N ASP A 59 -3.42 -19.87 11.17
CA ASP A 59 -4.82 -19.55 11.47
C ASP A 59 -5.55 -19.14 10.19
N PRO A 60 -6.61 -19.87 9.79
CA PRO A 60 -7.44 -19.50 8.63
C PRO A 60 -8.21 -18.19 8.80
N ASN A 61 -8.39 -17.70 10.04
CA ASN A 61 -9.10 -16.46 10.35
C ASN A 61 -8.16 -15.26 10.57
N ALA A 62 -6.86 -15.43 10.29
CA ALA A 62 -5.91 -14.34 10.37
C ALA A 62 -6.20 -13.25 9.34
N HIS A 63 -6.08 -11.98 9.73
CA HIS A 63 -6.25 -10.85 8.80
C HIS A 63 -5.29 -10.90 7.60
N ILE A 64 -4.07 -11.43 7.77
CA ILE A 64 -3.13 -11.76 6.69
C ILE A 64 -3.10 -13.27 6.54
N LEU A 65 -3.49 -13.76 5.37
CA LEU A 65 -3.53 -15.17 5.04
C LEU A 65 -2.23 -15.66 4.40
N ALA A 66 -1.58 -14.82 3.59
CA ALA A 66 -0.30 -15.15 3.00
C ALA A 66 0.51 -13.91 2.63
N THR A 67 1.83 -14.09 2.53
CA THR A 67 2.74 -13.11 1.96
C THR A 67 3.70 -13.78 0.97
N GLY A 68 4.28 -13.00 0.07
CA GLY A 68 5.31 -13.48 -0.85
C GLY A 68 6.04 -12.31 -1.51
N ILE A 69 7.21 -12.59 -2.07
CA ILE A 69 8.04 -11.60 -2.74
C ILE A 69 7.76 -11.67 -4.24
N ASP A 70 7.41 -10.53 -4.85
CA ASP A 70 7.19 -10.46 -6.29
C ASP A 70 8.49 -10.36 -7.09
N ALA A 71 8.40 -10.45 -8.42
CA ALA A 71 9.56 -10.37 -9.32
C ALA A 71 10.34 -9.04 -9.26
N ARG A 72 9.84 -8.03 -8.53
CA ARG A 72 10.52 -6.76 -8.27
C ARG A 72 11.07 -6.67 -6.84
N GLY A 73 11.11 -7.77 -6.10
CA GLY A 73 11.61 -7.82 -4.73
C GLY A 73 10.67 -7.20 -3.69
N ARG A 74 9.39 -6.98 -4.02
CA ARG A 74 8.44 -6.34 -3.10
C ARG A 74 7.64 -7.41 -2.36
N LYS A 75 7.52 -7.26 -1.03
CA LYS A 75 6.60 -8.08 -0.23
C LYS A 75 5.15 -7.72 -0.56
N GLN A 76 4.41 -8.73 -1.00
CA GLN A 76 2.99 -8.67 -1.35
C GLN A 76 2.19 -9.44 -0.30
N TYR A 77 0.95 -9.02 -0.09
CA TYR A 77 0.06 -9.54 0.95
C TYR A 77 -1.24 -10.06 0.36
N ARG A 78 -1.74 -11.16 0.93
CA ARG A 78 -3.11 -11.66 0.75
C ARG A 78 -3.82 -11.53 2.09
N TYR A 79 -4.85 -10.69 2.12
CA TYR A 79 -5.67 -10.47 3.32
C TYR A 79 -6.90 -11.37 3.33
N HIS A 80 -7.43 -11.63 4.52
CA HIS A 80 -8.74 -12.26 4.67
C HIS A 80 -9.83 -11.39 4.01
N PRO A 81 -10.76 -11.98 3.24
CA PRO A 81 -11.84 -11.22 2.58
C PRO A 81 -12.62 -10.34 3.54
N GLU A 82 -13.12 -10.89 4.65
CA GLU A 82 -13.83 -10.09 5.66
C GLU A 82 -12.98 -8.95 6.26
N TYR A 83 -11.68 -9.17 6.49
CA TYR A 83 -10.81 -8.10 6.98
C TYR A 83 -10.74 -6.97 5.97
N ARG A 84 -10.56 -7.32 4.69
CA ARG A 84 -10.50 -6.36 3.60
C ARG A 84 -11.81 -5.57 3.48
N GLU A 85 -12.96 -6.24 3.53
CA GLU A 85 -14.27 -5.59 3.48
C GLU A 85 -14.47 -4.63 4.65
N ARG A 86 -14.11 -5.03 5.87
CA ARG A 86 -14.16 -4.15 7.04
C ARG A 86 -13.26 -2.93 6.89
N GLN A 87 -12.03 -3.10 6.39
CA GLN A 87 -11.11 -1.98 6.14
C GLN A 87 -11.62 -1.04 5.03
N GLU A 88 -12.24 -1.60 3.99
CA GLU A 88 -12.86 -0.81 2.93
C GLU A 88 -14.05 0.00 3.47
N ALA A 89 -14.89 -0.57 4.34
CA ALA A 89 -15.98 0.16 5.00
C ALA A 89 -15.49 1.28 5.92
N LEU A 90 -14.53 0.98 6.82
CA LEU A 90 -13.95 1.97 7.73
C LEU A 90 -13.33 3.17 7.00
N LYS A 91 -12.75 2.93 5.82
CA LYS A 91 -12.23 3.99 4.97
C LYS A 91 -13.32 4.98 4.56
N PHE A 92 -14.52 4.50 4.22
CA PHE A 92 -15.64 5.39 3.87
C PHE A 92 -16.18 6.13 5.08
N ASP A 93 -16.27 5.48 6.24
CA ASP A 93 -16.73 6.12 7.47
C ASP A 93 -15.81 7.28 7.88
N SER A 94 -14.50 7.10 7.74
CA SER A 94 -13.52 8.16 8.04
C SER A 94 -13.63 9.39 7.13
N LEU A 95 -14.27 9.29 5.96
CA LEU A 95 -14.46 10.43 5.05
C LEU A 95 -15.38 11.49 5.65
N ARG A 96 -16.33 11.11 6.50
CA ARG A 96 -17.23 12.07 7.15
C ARG A 96 -16.46 12.99 8.10
N GLU A 97 -15.63 12.41 8.96
CA GLU A 97 -14.79 13.15 9.90
C GLU A 97 -13.74 14.00 9.16
N PHE A 98 -13.12 13.41 8.13
CA PHE A 98 -12.19 14.15 7.26
C PHE A 98 -12.86 15.34 6.58
N GLY A 99 -14.07 15.14 6.04
CA GLY A 99 -14.86 16.19 5.40
C GLY A 99 -15.19 17.34 6.35
N ALA A 100 -15.53 17.04 7.61
CA ALA A 100 -15.76 18.05 8.63
C ALA A 100 -14.47 18.82 9.00
N ALA A 101 -13.30 18.18 8.92
CA ALA A 101 -12.00 18.81 9.20
C ALA A 101 -11.45 19.66 8.03
N LEU A 102 -11.89 19.41 6.79
CA LEU A 102 -11.38 20.09 5.58
C LEU A 102 -11.38 21.62 5.68
N PRO A 103 -12.45 22.31 6.15
CA PRO A 103 -12.44 23.77 6.27
C PRO A 103 -11.36 24.30 7.22
N ALA A 104 -11.05 23.58 8.31
CA ALA A 104 -9.99 23.98 9.23
C ALA A 104 -8.59 23.77 8.60
N ILE A 105 -8.40 22.65 7.89
CA ILE A 105 -7.16 22.35 7.17
C ILE A 105 -6.89 23.42 6.09
N ARG A 106 -7.90 23.75 5.26
CA ARG A 106 -7.77 24.75 4.19
C ARG A 106 -7.41 26.14 4.72
N ARG A 107 -8.05 26.58 5.80
CA ARG A 107 -7.70 27.86 6.47
C ARG A 107 -6.25 27.89 6.92
N ARG A 108 -5.76 26.80 7.53
CA ARG A 108 -4.36 26.70 7.96
C ARG A 108 -3.40 26.74 6.77
N VAL A 109 -3.72 26.00 5.71
CA VAL A 109 -2.92 25.98 4.47
C VAL A 109 -2.84 27.37 3.85
N GLU A 110 -3.94 28.11 3.77
CA GLU A 110 -3.96 29.48 3.25
C GLU A 110 -3.05 30.41 4.07
N ALA A 111 -3.16 30.35 5.41
CA ALA A 111 -2.33 31.15 6.31
C ALA A 111 -0.83 30.84 6.16
N ASP A 112 -0.46 29.56 6.08
CA ASP A 112 0.94 29.13 5.97
C ASP A 112 1.53 29.45 4.58
N VAL A 113 0.74 29.35 3.50
CA VAL A 113 1.20 29.72 2.15
C VAL A 113 1.44 31.23 2.02
N ALA A 114 0.64 32.05 2.71
CA ALA A 114 0.75 33.51 2.70
C ALA A 114 1.99 34.06 3.44
N GLN A 115 2.70 33.23 4.21
CA GLN A 115 3.91 33.66 4.91
C GLN A 115 5.00 34.08 3.93
N ARG A 116 5.75 35.15 4.27
CA ARG A 116 6.83 35.67 3.39
C ARG A 116 8.04 34.75 3.31
N ARG A 117 8.45 34.15 4.44
CA ARG A 117 9.61 33.26 4.52
C ARG A 117 9.29 31.89 3.93
N ILE A 118 10.31 31.21 3.39
CA ILE A 118 10.22 29.81 3.01
C ILE A 118 10.70 28.99 4.21
N ASN A 119 9.75 28.48 4.99
CA ASN A 119 9.98 27.58 6.12
C ASN A 119 9.31 26.23 5.86
N ARG A 120 9.48 25.29 6.80
CA ARG A 120 8.93 23.94 6.71
C ARG A 120 7.41 23.96 6.59
N GLU A 121 6.74 24.80 7.38
CA GLU A 121 5.29 24.94 7.43
C GLU A 121 4.73 25.38 6.07
N ARG A 122 5.32 26.41 5.47
CA ARG A 122 4.95 26.87 4.12
C ARG A 122 5.18 25.80 3.06
N ALA A 123 6.29 25.06 3.14
CA ALA A 123 6.57 23.97 2.21
C ALA A 123 5.51 22.86 2.32
N LEU A 124 5.15 22.46 3.54
CA LEU A 124 4.10 21.48 3.80
C LEU A 124 2.74 21.98 3.30
N ALA A 125 2.40 23.24 3.57
CA ALA A 125 1.14 23.85 3.12
C ALA A 125 1.05 23.88 1.57
N CYS A 126 2.15 24.19 0.88
CA CYS A 126 2.21 24.08 -0.58
C CYS A 126 1.97 22.65 -1.08
N VAL A 127 2.55 21.63 -0.42
CA VAL A 127 2.30 20.22 -0.75
C VAL A 127 0.84 19.86 -0.52
N VAL A 128 0.25 20.22 0.62
CA VAL A 128 -1.16 19.95 0.92
C VAL A 128 -2.08 20.63 -0.09
N ARG A 129 -1.81 21.90 -0.42
CA ARG A 129 -2.56 22.64 -1.46
C ARG A 129 -2.47 21.96 -2.82
N LEU A 130 -1.28 21.48 -3.20
CA LEU A 130 -1.12 20.70 -4.43
C LEU A 130 -2.00 19.45 -4.39
N LEU A 131 -1.97 18.67 -3.31
CA LEU A 131 -2.80 17.47 -3.16
C LEU A 131 -4.30 17.79 -3.28
N ASP A 132 -4.78 18.83 -2.58
CA ASP A 132 -6.19 19.24 -2.56
C ASP A 132 -6.65 19.76 -3.93
N SER A 133 -5.80 20.50 -4.66
CA SER A 133 -6.17 21.11 -5.95
C SER A 133 -6.00 20.19 -7.17
N THR A 134 -5.21 19.11 -7.05
CA THR A 134 -4.81 18.30 -8.22
C THR A 134 -5.03 16.80 -8.05
N ALA A 135 -5.42 16.34 -6.84
CA ALA A 135 -5.56 14.93 -6.49
C ALA A 135 -4.31 14.09 -6.79
N LEU A 136 -3.13 14.73 -6.83
CA LEU A 136 -1.88 14.04 -7.05
C LEU A 136 -1.58 13.05 -5.94
N ARG A 137 -0.90 11.97 -6.28
CA ARG A 137 -0.32 11.08 -5.28
C ARG A 137 0.80 11.82 -4.56
N ILE A 138 0.95 11.57 -3.25
CA ILE A 138 2.02 12.13 -2.42
C ILE A 138 3.39 11.90 -3.09
N GLY A 139 3.64 10.69 -3.60
CA GLY A 139 4.95 10.33 -4.17
C GLY A 139 5.88 9.78 -3.10
N ASN A 140 6.84 8.98 -3.53
CA ASN A 140 7.81 8.32 -2.65
C ASN A 140 9.16 8.28 -3.38
N GLU A 141 10.22 8.69 -2.71
CA GLU A 141 11.55 8.83 -3.31
C GLU A 141 12.13 7.53 -3.84
N CYS A 142 11.92 6.41 -3.14
CA CYS A 142 12.38 5.10 -3.58
C CYS A 142 11.77 4.75 -4.94
N TYR A 143 10.47 4.97 -5.11
CA TYR A 143 9.78 4.73 -6.38
C TYR A 143 10.14 5.76 -7.46
N ALA A 144 10.42 7.01 -7.09
CA ALA A 144 10.87 8.02 -8.05
C ALA A 144 12.23 7.68 -8.66
N LYS A 145 13.16 7.16 -7.85
CA LYS A 145 14.47 6.69 -8.32
C LYS A 145 14.35 5.43 -9.19
N ALA A 146 13.61 4.43 -8.72
CA ALA A 146 13.50 3.14 -9.39
C ALA A 146 12.67 3.18 -10.70
N ASN A 147 11.52 3.87 -10.69
CA ASN A 147 10.56 3.81 -11.79
C ASN A 147 10.52 5.09 -12.64
N ARG A 148 11.25 6.14 -12.26
CA ARG A 148 11.14 7.49 -12.85
C ARG A 148 9.69 8.02 -12.86
N THR A 149 8.94 7.70 -11.81
CA THR A 149 7.55 8.15 -11.60
C THR A 149 7.48 9.13 -10.44
N PHE A 150 6.74 10.23 -10.58
CA PHE A 150 6.74 11.32 -9.61
C PHE A 150 5.36 11.54 -8.95
N GLY A 151 5.37 12.20 -7.80
CA GLY A 151 4.20 12.67 -7.06
C GLY A 151 4.52 14.00 -6.37
N ALA A 152 3.60 14.55 -5.59
CA ALA A 152 3.69 15.89 -5.00
C ALA A 152 5.03 16.19 -4.29
N THR A 153 5.60 15.23 -3.56
CA THR A 153 6.86 15.38 -2.81
C THR A 153 8.11 15.05 -3.61
N THR A 154 7.97 14.52 -4.84
CA THR A 154 9.11 14.12 -5.69
C THR A 154 9.17 14.91 -7.00
N LEU A 155 8.34 15.95 -7.14
CA LEU A 155 8.44 16.90 -8.25
C LEU A 155 9.81 17.60 -8.26
N ARG A 156 10.25 17.98 -9.46
CA ARG A 156 11.51 18.69 -9.70
C ARG A 156 11.22 19.90 -10.58
N HIS A 157 12.13 20.87 -10.62
CA HIS A 157 11.99 22.09 -11.45
C HIS A 157 11.59 21.78 -12.90
N ARG A 158 12.20 20.76 -13.52
CA ARG A 158 11.88 20.34 -14.90
C ARG A 158 10.43 19.87 -15.13
N HIS A 159 9.69 19.52 -14.07
CA HIS A 159 8.29 19.09 -14.16
C HIS A 159 7.30 20.26 -14.09
N LEU A 160 7.79 21.47 -13.82
CA LEU A 160 6.99 22.66 -13.60
C LEU A 160 7.29 23.71 -14.66
N ARG A 161 6.25 24.31 -15.22
CA ARG A 161 6.33 25.52 -16.04
C ARG A 161 5.39 26.58 -15.49
N LEU A 162 5.87 27.80 -15.41
CA LEU A 162 5.07 28.97 -15.06
C LEU A 162 4.57 29.62 -16.35
N GLU A 163 3.25 29.75 -16.47
CA GLU A 163 2.57 30.36 -17.60
C GLU A 163 1.68 31.48 -17.07
N GLY A 164 2.26 32.67 -16.89
CA GLY A 164 1.61 33.81 -16.24
C GLY A 164 1.23 33.49 -14.79
N LYS A 165 -0.08 33.42 -14.51
CA LYS A 165 -0.62 33.04 -13.18
C LYS A 165 -0.89 31.54 -13.04
N THR A 166 -0.59 30.75 -14.07
CA THR A 166 -0.86 29.31 -14.11
C THR A 166 0.42 28.52 -13.87
N ILE A 167 0.32 27.47 -13.04
CA ILE A 167 1.37 26.48 -12.88
C ILE A 167 0.98 25.24 -13.68
N ARG A 168 1.76 24.91 -14.71
CA ARG A 168 1.60 23.67 -15.48
C ARG A 168 2.56 22.62 -14.96
N LEU A 169 2.01 21.49 -14.53
CA LEU A 169 2.77 20.31 -14.12
C LEU A 169 2.76 19.26 -15.24
N ARG A 170 3.94 18.79 -15.66
CA ARG A 170 4.09 17.70 -16.64
C ARG A 170 5.17 16.73 -16.16
N PHE A 171 4.77 15.50 -15.86
CA PHE A 171 5.65 14.44 -15.38
C PHE A 171 5.03 13.05 -15.60
N LYS A 172 5.86 12.01 -15.55
CA LYS A 172 5.40 10.61 -15.59
C LYS A 172 4.88 10.19 -14.21
N ALA A 173 3.65 9.69 -14.13
CA ALA A 173 3.01 9.31 -12.88
C ALA A 173 3.07 7.78 -12.67
N LYS A 174 2.47 7.30 -11.58
CA LYS A 174 2.35 5.86 -11.33
C LYS A 174 1.51 5.23 -12.46
N SER A 175 2.05 4.16 -13.05
CA SER A 175 1.49 3.40 -14.19
C SER A 175 1.65 4.00 -15.59
N GLY A 176 2.42 5.09 -15.74
CA GLY A 176 2.68 5.72 -17.04
C GLY A 176 2.21 7.16 -17.08
#